data_AF-A0A925WIG0-F1
#
_entry.id   AF-A0A925WIG0-F1
#
_cell.length_a   1.000
_cell.length_b   1.000
_cell.length_c   1.000
_cell.angle_alpha   90.00
_cell.angle_beta   90.00
_cell.angle_gamma   90.00
#
_symmetry.space_group_name_H-M   'P 1'
#
loop_
_entity.id
_entity.type
_entity.pdbx_description
1 polymer ?
#
loop_
_entity_poly.entity_id
_entity_poly.type
_entity_poly.pdbx_seq_one_letter_code
_entity_poly.pdbx_strand_id
1 'polypeptide(L)'
;MAKLVFDIETSALPLETFDESQQEYLFRDAGKIPDETARSLRRAELLQQFNLWPFTAQVVCIAMLNAETQRGQVLFTAEDFDEEAVESPGPVEFVPCVDETELLTAFWDVAKHYDSIVTFNGRG
;
A
#
# COMPACT_ATOMS: atom_id res chain seq x y z
N MET A 1 -15.56 23.48 1.21
CA MET A 1 -14.95 22.56 0.24
C MET A 1 -14.55 21.33 1.01
N ALA A 2 -15.11 20.18 0.67
CA ALA A 2 -14.82 18.93 1.37
C ALA A 2 -13.38 18.51 1.04
N LYS A 3 -12.55 18.30 2.07
CA LYS A 3 -11.15 17.86 1.92
C LYS A 3 -10.98 16.44 2.44
N LEU A 4 -10.48 15.56 1.58
CA LEU A 4 -10.11 14.20 1.95
C LEU A 4 -8.64 14.19 2.33
N VAL A 5 -8.33 13.88 3.58
CA VAL A 5 -6.97 13.53 3.99
C VAL A 5 -6.84 12.02 3.86
N PHE A 6 -5.79 11.55 3.23
CA PHE A 6 -5.53 10.11 3.16
C PHE A 6 -4.04 9.77 3.24
N ASP A 7 -3.78 8.55 3.68
CA ASP A 7 -2.46 7.91 3.68
C ASP A 7 -2.59 6.44 3.27
N ILE A 8 -1.50 5.83 2.82
CA ILE A 8 -1.49 4.45 2.31
C ILE A 8 -0.39 3.62 2.96
N GLU A 9 -0.66 2.33 3.17
CA GLU A 9 0.36 1.35 3.53
C GLU A 9 0.49 0.31 2.43
N THR A 10 1.72 -0.13 2.21
CA THR A 10 2.08 -1.03 1.11
C THR A 10 2.84 -2.25 1.62
N SER A 11 2.64 -3.37 0.95
CA SER A 11 3.39 -4.60 1.18
C SER A 11 4.15 -4.99 -0.08
N ALA A 12 5.37 -5.50 0.09
CA ALA A 12 6.14 -6.03 -1.03
C ALA A 12 5.44 -7.26 -1.62
N LEU A 13 5.44 -7.37 -2.94
CA LEU A 13 5.02 -8.59 -3.61
C LEU A 13 6.09 -9.69 -3.41
N PRO A 14 5.70 -10.97 -3.28
CA PRO A 14 6.65 -12.07 -3.22
C PRO A 14 7.57 -12.09 -4.45
N LEU A 15 8.84 -12.45 -4.26
CA LEU A 15 9.82 -12.43 -5.34
C LEU A 15 9.41 -13.34 -6.51
N GLU A 16 8.74 -14.44 -6.18
CA GLU A 16 8.26 -15.47 -7.10
C GLU A 16 7.17 -14.96 -8.05
N THR A 17 6.59 -13.79 -7.78
CA THR A 17 5.62 -13.14 -8.68
C THR A 17 6.26 -12.49 -9.91
N PHE A 18 7.57 -12.24 -9.86
CA PHE A 18 8.33 -11.60 -10.94
C PHE A 18 9.03 -12.65 -11.81
N ASP A 19 8.98 -12.46 -13.13
CA ASP A 19 9.71 -13.31 -14.08
C ASP A 19 11.24 -13.14 -13.99
N GLU A 20 12.00 -14.06 -14.60
CA GLU A 20 13.46 -14.04 -14.53
C GLU A 20 14.08 -12.73 -15.01
N SER A 21 13.51 -12.12 -16.05
CA SER A 21 14.01 -10.87 -16.62
C SER A 21 13.76 -9.67 -15.69
N GLN A 22 12.61 -9.66 -15.02
CA GLN A 22 12.26 -8.68 -13.99
C GLN A 22 13.17 -8.84 -12.78
N GLN A 23 13.38 -10.07 -12.30
CA GLN A 23 14.27 -10.33 -11.18
C GLN A 23 15.72 -9.93 -11.50
N GLU A 24 16.22 -10.24 -12.70
CA GLU A 24 17.54 -9.80 -13.14
C GLU A 24 17.66 -8.27 -13.12
N TYR A 25 16.64 -7.57 -13.62
CA TYR A 25 16.61 -6.10 -13.62
C TYR A 25 16.61 -5.53 -12.19
N LEU A 26 15.72 -6.01 -11.33
CA LEU A 26 15.57 -5.54 -9.94
C LEU A 26 16.85 -5.76 -9.12
N PHE A 27 17.56 -6.86 -9.36
CA PHE A 27 18.81 -7.18 -8.66
C PHE A 27 20.08 -6.79 -9.41
N ARG A 28 19.97 -6.10 -10.55
CA ARG A 28 21.12 -5.78 -11.42
C ARG A 28 22.26 -5.12 -10.67
N ASP A 29 21.95 -4.19 -9.77
CA ASP A 29 22.98 -3.48 -9.00
C ASP A 29 23.65 -4.36 -7.97
N ALA A 30 22.91 -5.26 -7.32
CA ALA A 30 23.51 -6.27 -6.45
C ALA A 30 24.40 -7.24 -7.25
N GLY A 31 23.95 -7.65 -8.45
CA GLY A 31 24.71 -8.55 -9.34
C GLY A 31 26.08 -8.03 -9.77
N LYS A 32 26.29 -6.71 -9.76
CA LYS A 32 27.59 -6.07 -10.05
C LYS A 32 28.61 -6.22 -8.92
N ILE A 33 28.18 -6.61 -7.71
CA ILE A 33 29.05 -6.74 -6.53
C ILE A 33 29.82 -8.06 -6.62
N PRO A 34 31.17 -8.07 -6.65
CA PRO A 34 31.95 -9.31 -6.77
C PRO A 34 31.95 -10.14 -5.48
N ASP A 35 31.98 -9.48 -4.32
CA ASP A 35 31.96 -10.13 -3.02
C ASP A 35 30.59 -10.74 -2.73
N GLU A 36 30.56 -12.04 -2.43
CA GLU A 36 29.31 -12.79 -2.24
C GLU A 36 28.51 -12.32 -1.03
N THR A 37 29.22 -11.96 0.05
CA THR A 37 28.59 -11.51 1.30
C THR A 37 27.92 -10.16 1.08
N ALA A 38 28.62 -9.21 0.49
CA ALA A 38 28.10 -7.88 0.17
C ALA A 38 26.97 -7.96 -0.87
N ARG A 39 27.06 -8.85 -1.86
CA ARG A 39 25.98 -9.10 -2.82
C ARG A 39 24.72 -9.60 -2.12
N SER A 40 24.86 -10.58 -1.23
CA SER A 40 23.75 -11.17 -0.49
C SER A 40 23.07 -10.14 0.42
N LEU A 41 23.87 -9.32 1.12
CA LEU A 41 23.36 -8.22 1.94
C LEU A 41 22.58 -7.21 1.09
N ARG A 42 23.14 -6.80 -0.06
CA ARG A 42 22.47 -5.86 -0.97
C ARG A 42 21.17 -6.42 -1.53
N ARG A 43 21.11 -7.71 -1.86
CA ARG A 43 19.87 -8.37 -2.29
C ARG A 43 18.80 -8.35 -1.20
N ALA A 44 19.18 -8.62 0.06
CA ALA A 44 18.25 -8.57 1.18
C ALA A 44 17.72 -7.14 1.42
N GLU A 45 18.57 -6.12 1.33
CA GLU A 45 18.14 -4.71 1.40
C GLU A 45 17.15 -4.35 0.29
N LEU A 46 17.43 -4.76 -0.96
CA LEU A 46 16.54 -4.49 -2.08
C LEU A 46 15.17 -5.15 -1.87
N LEU A 47 15.13 -6.40 -1.41
CA LEU A 47 13.88 -7.09 -1.06
C LEU A 47 13.08 -6.35 0.01
N GLN A 48 13.75 -5.83 1.05
CA GLN A 48 13.09 -5.02 2.08
C GLN A 48 12.53 -3.70 1.54
N GLN A 49 13.12 -3.16 0.48
CA GLN A 49 12.68 -1.91 -0.15
C GLN A 49 11.59 -2.11 -1.20
N PHE A 50 11.23 -3.34 -1.57
CA PHE A 50 10.22 -3.60 -2.60
C PHE A 50 8.87 -2.94 -2.29
N ASN A 51 8.52 -2.80 -1.01
CA ASN A 51 7.31 -2.08 -0.59
C ASN A 51 7.34 -0.58 -0.93
N LEU A 52 8.52 0.00 -1.20
CA LEU A 52 8.67 1.44 -1.50
C LEU A 52 8.45 1.78 -2.98
N TRP A 53 8.18 0.80 -3.85
CA TRP A 53 7.97 1.04 -5.28
C TRP A 53 6.63 0.46 -5.78
N PRO A 54 5.84 1.25 -6.54
CA PRO A 54 4.51 0.81 -7.02
C PRO A 54 4.51 -0.46 -7.88
N PHE A 55 5.60 -0.78 -8.55
CA PHE A 55 5.68 -1.97 -9.41
C PHE A 55 6.17 -3.23 -8.70
N THR A 56 6.62 -3.11 -7.45
CA THR A 56 7.09 -4.24 -6.64
C THR A 56 6.30 -4.40 -5.34
N ALA A 57 5.27 -3.60 -5.16
CA ALA A 57 4.42 -3.55 -3.99
C ALA A 57 2.95 -3.55 -4.41
N GLN A 58 2.10 -3.82 -3.42
CA GLN A 58 0.66 -3.63 -3.49
C GLN A 58 0.22 -2.75 -2.32
N VAL A 59 -0.82 -1.95 -2.53
CA VAL A 59 -1.51 -1.22 -1.47
C VAL A 59 -2.35 -2.19 -0.66
N VAL A 60 -2.08 -2.27 0.65
CA VAL A 60 -2.78 -3.18 1.58
C VAL A 60 -3.69 -2.44 2.56
N CYS A 61 -3.54 -1.12 2.67
CA CYS A 61 -4.37 -0.28 3.51
C CYS A 61 -4.43 1.14 2.99
N ILE A 62 -5.61 1.77 3.08
CA ILE A 62 -5.80 3.21 2.87
C ILE A 62 -6.61 3.76 4.03
N ALA A 63 -6.02 4.67 4.78
CA ALA A 63 -6.73 5.43 5.81
C ALA A 63 -7.23 6.75 5.21
N MET A 64 -8.50 7.05 5.43
CA MET A 64 -9.19 8.23 4.91
C MET A 64 -9.86 9.01 6.03
N LEU A 65 -9.78 10.34 5.98
CA LEU A 65 -10.41 11.23 6.94
C LEU A 65 -10.99 12.46 6.25
N ASN A 66 -12.25 12.77 6.55
CA ASN A 66 -12.81 14.07 6.20
C ASN A 66 -12.26 15.13 7.16
N ALA A 67 -11.50 16.09 6.62
CA ALA A 67 -10.82 17.10 7.44
C ALA A 67 -11.78 17.96 8.29
N GLU A 68 -13.02 18.13 7.84
CA GLU A 68 -14.00 19.00 8.51
C GLU A 68 -14.81 18.22 9.55
N THR A 69 -15.28 17.02 9.21
CA THR A 69 -16.17 16.24 10.10
C THR A 69 -15.43 15.32 11.05
N GLN A 70 -14.13 15.08 10.81
CA GLN A 70 -13.31 14.11 11.55
C GLN A 70 -13.87 12.68 11.52
N ARG A 71 -14.78 12.39 10.59
CA ARG A 71 -15.21 11.03 10.27
C ARG A 71 -14.23 10.42 9.28
N GLY A 72 -13.91 9.16 9.50
CA GLY A 72 -12.92 8.45 8.70
C GLY A 72 -13.37 7.06 8.30
N GLN A 73 -12.62 6.48 7.38
CA GLN A 73 -12.77 5.11 6.93
C GLN A 73 -11.38 4.54 6.66
N VAL A 74 -11.14 3.30 7.05
CA VAL A 74 -9.90 2.57 6.79
C VAL A 74 -10.26 1.37 5.93
N LEU A 75 -9.78 1.37 4.69
CA LEU A 75 -9.88 0.23 3.77
C LEU A 75 -8.64 -0.62 3.94
N PHE A 76 -8.77 -1.95 4.06
CA PHE A 76 -7.60 -2.82 4.19
C PHE A 76 -7.84 -4.21 3.61
N THR A 77 -6.79 -4.84 3.08
CA THR A 77 -6.88 -6.19 2.51
C THR A 77 -6.99 -7.24 3.61
N ALA A 78 -7.95 -8.16 3.50
CA ALA A 78 -8.12 -9.30 4.41
C ALA A 78 -8.67 -10.52 3.65
N GLU A 79 -7.96 -11.66 3.72
CA GLU A 79 -8.37 -12.90 3.03
C GLU A 79 -9.54 -13.59 3.72
N ASP A 80 -9.57 -13.58 5.06
CA ASP A 80 -10.63 -14.15 5.89
C ASP A 80 -11.07 -13.10 6.92
N PHE A 81 -12.15 -12.36 6.63
CA PHE A 81 -12.66 -11.34 7.52
C PHE A 81 -13.89 -11.82 8.30
N ASP A 82 -13.83 -11.65 9.62
CA ASP A 82 -14.97 -11.84 10.51
C ASP A 82 -15.56 -10.46 10.86
N GLU A 83 -16.76 -10.18 10.35
CA GLU A 83 -17.49 -8.93 10.62
C GLU A 83 -17.76 -8.72 12.11
N GLU A 84 -17.85 -9.78 12.91
CA GLU A 84 -18.07 -9.68 14.37
C GLU A 84 -16.80 -9.29 15.13
N ALA A 85 -15.62 -9.40 14.51
CA ALA A 85 -14.33 -9.09 15.13
C ALA A 85 -13.96 -7.60 15.07
N VAL A 86 -14.66 -6.80 14.25
CA VAL A 86 -14.41 -5.36 14.12
C VAL A 86 -15.40 -4.59 14.96
N GLU A 87 -15.00 -4.33 16.21
CA GLU A 87 -15.53 -3.16 16.89
C GLU A 87 -15.07 -1.92 16.12
N SER A 88 -15.99 -1.06 15.70
CA SER A 88 -15.70 0.30 15.23
C SER A 88 -15.97 1.31 16.35
N PRO A 89 -15.17 1.35 17.44
CA PRO A 89 -15.40 2.27 18.53
C PRO A 89 -14.97 3.68 18.10
N GLY A 90 -15.90 4.46 17.53
CA GLY A 90 -15.68 5.89 17.29
C GLY A 90 -16.07 6.37 15.89
N PRO A 91 -15.46 7.46 15.41
CA PRO A 91 -15.84 8.11 14.15
C PRO A 91 -15.19 7.47 12.90
N VAL A 92 -14.47 6.36 13.06
CA VAL A 92 -13.73 5.66 12.01
C VAL A 92 -14.36 4.29 11.77
N GLU A 93 -14.72 4.03 10.53
CA GLU A 93 -15.20 2.73 10.06
C GLU A 93 -14.05 1.93 9.45
N PHE A 94 -13.98 0.63 9.75
CA PHE A 94 -12.97 -0.27 9.20
C PHE A 94 -13.64 -1.20 8.19
N VAL A 95 -13.18 -1.19 6.94
CA VAL A 95 -13.78 -1.91 5.83
C VAL A 95 -12.76 -2.88 5.24
N PRO A 96 -13.00 -4.19 5.32
CA PRO A 96 -12.16 -5.18 4.66
C PRO A 96 -12.36 -5.14 3.15
N CYS A 97 -11.32 -5.50 2.40
CA CYS A 97 -11.36 -5.72 0.97
C CYS A 97 -10.65 -7.04 0.66
N VAL A 98 -11.15 -7.78 -0.33
CA VAL A 98 -10.59 -9.08 -0.73
C VAL A 98 -9.21 -8.92 -1.38
N ASP A 99 -9.02 -7.84 -2.15
CA ASP A 99 -7.76 -7.55 -2.83
C ASP A 99 -7.53 -6.04 -3.04
N GLU A 100 -6.38 -5.69 -3.63
CA GLU A 100 -6.03 -4.29 -3.96
C GLU A 100 -7.01 -3.67 -4.96
N THR A 101 -7.61 -4.45 -5.86
CA THR A 101 -8.53 -3.92 -6.87
C THR A 101 -9.81 -3.40 -6.22
N GLU A 102 -10.39 -4.18 -5.31
CA GLU A 102 -11.54 -3.76 -4.53
C GLU A 102 -11.20 -2.56 -3.65
N LEU A 103 -10.06 -2.60 -2.96
CA LEU A 103 -9.57 -1.54 -2.08
C LEU A 103 -9.41 -0.21 -2.83
N LEU A 104 -8.76 -0.21 -4.00
CA LEU A 104 -8.59 1.00 -4.81
C LEU A 104 -9.92 1.48 -5.41
N THR A 105 -10.82 0.56 -5.78
CA THR A 105 -12.17 0.91 -6.26
C THR A 105 -12.95 1.66 -5.19
N ALA A 106 -12.99 1.13 -3.96
CA ALA A 106 -13.65 1.75 -2.83
C ALA A 106 -13.06 3.12 -2.49
N PHE A 107 -11.73 3.28 -2.54
CA PHE A 107 -11.07 4.57 -2.35
C PHE A 107 -11.57 5.61 -3.36
N TRP A 108 -11.59 5.28 -4.66
CA TRP A 108 -12.01 6.22 -5.71
C TRP A 108 -13.49 6.57 -5.63
N ASP A 109 -14.33 5.62 -5.20
CA ASP A 109 -15.75 5.85 -4.96
C ASP A 109 -16.01 6.85 -3.84
N VAL A 110 -15.16 6.90 -2.82
CA VAL A 110 -15.21 7.93 -1.77
C VAL A 110 -14.58 9.24 -2.25
N ALA A 111 -13.39 9.18 -2.84
CA ALA A 111 -12.58 10.34 -3.21
C ALA A 111 -13.29 11.30 -4.18
N LYS A 112 -14.10 10.76 -5.10
CA LYS A 112 -14.87 11.57 -6.08
C LYS A 112 -15.88 12.53 -5.45
N HIS A 113 -16.22 12.36 -4.17
CA HIS A 113 -17.15 13.22 -3.44
C HIS A 113 -16.45 14.40 -2.73
N TYR A 114 -15.13 14.51 -2.85
CA TYR A 114 -14.33 15.57 -2.23
C TYR A 114 -13.79 16.54 -3.29
N ASP A 115 -13.70 17.82 -2.93
CA ASP A 115 -13.23 18.88 -3.83
C ASP A 115 -11.69 18.90 -3.95
N SER A 116 -11.00 18.39 -2.92
CA SER A 116 -9.55 18.37 -2.86
C SER A 116 -9.07 17.22 -2.00
N ILE A 117 -7.88 16.71 -2.34
CA ILE A 117 -7.22 15.62 -1.63
C ILE A 117 -5.94 16.17 -0.98
N VAL A 118 -5.65 15.72 0.24
CA VAL A 118 -4.47 16.07 1.03
C VAL A 118 -3.75 14.78 1.41
N THR A 119 -2.45 14.74 1.18
CA THR A 119 -1.57 13.62 1.53
C THR A 119 -0.19 14.17 1.90
N PHE A 120 0.66 13.35 2.50
CA PHE A 120 2.04 13.66 2.84
C PHE A 120 2.98 12.87 1.95
N ASN A 121 4.01 13.51 1.37
CA ASN A 121 4.90 12.92 0.35
C ASN A 121 4.22 12.44 -0.97
N GLY A 122 2.92 12.67 -1.15
CA GLY A 122 2.28 12.49 -2.45
C GLY A 122 2.82 13.46 -3.49
N ARG A 123 2.91 13.00 -4.75
CA ARG A 123 3.26 13.84 -5.90
C ARG A 123 1.96 14.23 -6.63
N GLY A 124 1.76 15.52 -6.83
CA GLY A 124 0.60 16.09 -7.56
C GLY A 124 0.99 16.64 -8.92
#